data_AF-A0A959GQQ2-F1
#
_entry.id   AF-A0A959GQQ2-F1
#
_cell.length_a   1.000
_cell.length_b   1.000
_cell.length_c   1.000
_cell.angle_alpha   90.00
_cell.angle_beta   90.00
_cell.angle_gamma   90.00
#
_symmetry.space_group_name_H-M   'P 1'
#
loop_
_entity.id
_entity.type
_entity.pdbx_description
1 polymer ?
#
loop_
_entity_poly.entity_id
_entity_poly.type
_entity_poly.pdbx_seq_one_letter_code
_entity_poly.pdbx_strand_id
1 'polypeptide(L)' 'MKRLFLLLFTFWYGQIYGQVAADTLGYREISDISYLAPEDVVTDSLQRLNLVLPEGVSQPPLLVWIGGGAWS' A
#
# COMPACT_ATOMS: atom_id res chain seq x y z
N MET A 1 29.37 -12.83 30.99
CA MET A 1 29.42 -12.54 29.54
C MET A 1 28.60 -13.51 28.69
N LYS A 2 28.73 -14.84 28.83
CA LYS A 2 27.96 -15.82 28.01
C LYS A 2 26.43 -15.70 28.08
N ARG A 3 25.86 -15.38 29.25
CA ARG A 3 24.40 -15.21 29.44
C ARG A 3 23.82 -13.94 28.79
N LEU A 4 24.62 -12.88 28.72
CA LEU A 4 24.23 -11.62 28.06
C LEU A 4 24.18 -11.81 26.54
N PHE A 5 25.10 -12.59 25.99
CA PHE A 5 25.13 -12.92 24.56
C PHE A 5 23.90 -13.72 24.12
N LEU A 6 23.45 -14.66 24.96
CA LEU A 6 22.22 -15.42 24.73
C LEU A 6 20.96 -14.54 24.74
N LEU A 7 20.87 -13.57 25.66
CA LEU A 7 19.75 -12.63 25.72
C LEU A 7 19.71 -11.67 24.53
N LEU A 8 20.87 -11.22 24.06
CA LEU A 8 20.96 -10.37 22.86
C LEU A 8 20.58 -11.15 21.59
N PHE A 9 20.95 -12.43 21.52
CA PHE A 9 20.59 -13.30 20.40
C PHE A 9 19.08 -13.55 20.32
N THR A 10 18.41 -13.82 21.45
CA THR A 10 16.95 -14.00 21.47
C THR A 10 16.20 -12.70 21.19
N PHE A 11 16.72 -11.56 21.62
CA PHE A 11 16.14 -10.25 21.31
C PHE A 11 16.21 -9.93 19.81
N TRP A 12 17.32 -10.29 19.15
CA TRP A 12 17.49 -10.14 17.70
C TRP A 12 16.53 -11.04 16.91
N TYR A 13 16.35 -12.30 17.34
CA TYR A 13 15.39 -13.22 16.70
C TYR A 13 13.93 -12.78 16.88
N GLY A 14 13.58 -12.17 18.02
CA GLY A 14 12.22 -11.67 18.27
C GLY A 14 11.79 -10.51 17.35
N GLN A 15 12.74 -9.69 16.88
CA GLN A 15 12.45 -8.58 15.96
C GLN A 15 12.05 -9.07 14.55
N ILE A 16 12.59 -10.21 14.10
CA ILE A 16 12.34 -10.74 12.74
C ILE A 16 10.89 -11.24 12.58
N TYR A 17 10.29 -11.77 13.65
CA TYR A 17 8.92 -12.30 13.62
C TYR A 17 7.83 -11.23 13.82
N GLY A 18 8.18 -10.06 14.37
CA GLY A 18 7.21 -9.01 14.71
C GLY A 18 6.67 -8.20 13.53
N GLN A 19 7.27 -8.32 12.34
CA GLN A 19 6.86 -7.56 11.15
C GLN A 19 5.83 -8.27 10.26
N VAL A 20 5.40 -9.49 10.62
CA VAL A 20 4.38 -10.24 9.86
C VAL A 20 2.97 -9.99 10.44
N ALA A 21 2.65 -8.73 10.75
CA ALA A 21 1.26 -8.29 10.75
C ALA A 21 0.91 -7.94 9.29
N ALA A 22 0.95 -8.98 8.45
CA ALA A 22 0.59 -8.87 7.04
C ALA A 22 -0.92 -8.68 6.96
N ASP A 23 -1.30 -7.73 6.11
CA ASP A 23 -2.65 -7.48 5.65
C ASP A 23 -3.46 -8.78 5.55
N THR A 24 -4.42 -8.97 6.46
CA THR A 24 -5.22 -10.21 6.52
C THR A 24 -6.24 -10.29 5.40
N LEU A 25 -6.40 -9.20 4.63
CA LEU A 25 -7.25 -9.13 3.47
C LEU A 25 -6.35 -9.09 2.22
N GLY A 26 -6.48 -10.08 1.36
CA GLY A 26 -5.92 -9.99 0.01
C GLY A 26 -6.50 -8.76 -0.70
N TYR A 27 -5.68 -8.05 -1.45
CA TYR A 27 -6.11 -6.95 -2.30
C TYR A 27 -5.42 -7.04 -3.66
N ARG A 28 -6.12 -6.49 -4.67
CA ARG A 28 -5.60 -6.34 -6.01
C ARG A 28 -5.39 -4.86 -6.31
N GLU A 29 -4.20 -4.54 -6.79
CA GLU A 29 -3.88 -3.20 -7.29
C GLU A 29 -3.99 -3.13 -8.81
N ILE A 30 -4.51 -2.02 -9.30
CA ILE A 30 -4.52 -1.67 -10.73
C ILE A 30 -4.03 -0.23 -10.84
N SER A 31 -2.85 -0.04 -11.44
CA SER A 31 -2.18 1.25 -11.49
C SER A 31 -2.36 1.96 -12.82
N ASP A 32 -2.07 3.27 -12.84
CA ASP A 32 -1.96 4.09 -14.06
C ASP A 32 -3.22 4.14 -14.93
N ILE A 33 -4.40 4.07 -14.32
CA ILE A 33 -5.66 4.14 -15.04
C ILE A 33 -5.92 5.59 -15.46
N SER A 34 -5.96 5.84 -16.77
CA SER A 34 -6.51 7.09 -17.31
C SER A 34 -7.98 7.20 -16.93
N TYR A 35 -8.35 8.31 -16.30
CA TYR A 35 -9.75 8.63 -16.00
C TYR A 35 -10.35 9.62 -17.00
N LEU A 36 -9.58 10.05 -18.01
CA LEU A 36 -10.04 10.93 -19.08
C LEU A 36 -10.29 10.14 -20.36
N ALA A 37 -11.25 10.64 -21.14
CA ALA A 37 -11.47 10.18 -22.50
C ALA A 37 -10.23 10.49 -23.36
N PRO A 38 -9.90 9.66 -24.37
CA PRO A 38 -8.72 9.88 -25.22
C PRO A 38 -8.62 11.28 -25.83
N GLU A 39 -9.76 11.88 -26.17
CA GLU A 39 -9.89 13.23 -26.70
C GLU A 39 -9.60 14.34 -25.67
N ASP A 40 -9.77 14.04 -24.39
CA ASP A 40 -9.60 14.97 -23.27
C ASP A 40 -8.26 14.79 -22.54
N VAL A 41 -7.42 13.85 -23.00
CA VAL A 41 -6.06 13.67 -22.48
C VAL A 41 -5.27 14.94 -22.78
N VAL A 42 -5.24 15.83 -21.80
CA VAL A 42 -4.26 16.92 -21.76
C VAL A 42 -2.90 16.25 -21.68
N THR A 43 -1.86 16.87 -22.24
CA THR A 43 -0.47 16.35 -22.22
C THR A 43 0.14 16.12 -20.82
N ASP A 44 -0.67 16.18 -19.76
CA ASP A 44 -0.30 15.93 -18.38
C ASP A 44 -0.33 14.43 -18.05
N SER A 45 0.85 13.85 -17.87
CA SER A 45 1.01 12.43 -17.52
C SER A 45 0.44 12.05 -16.15
N LEU A 46 0.12 13.02 -15.28
CA LEU A 46 -0.38 12.79 -13.92
C LEU A 46 -1.90 12.57 -13.87
N GLN A 47 -2.61 12.70 -14.99
CA GLN A 47 -4.06 12.49 -15.07
C GLN A 47 -4.42 10.99 -15.04
N ARG A 48 -4.02 10.33 -13.96
CA ARG A 48 -4.19 8.90 -13.72
C ARG A 48 -4.57 8.63 -12.28
N LEU A 49 -5.16 7.46 -12.04
CA LEU A 49 -5.44 6.97 -10.70
C LEU A 49 -4.96 5.53 -10.54
N ASN A 50 -4.78 5.14 -9.28
CA ASN A 50 -4.56 3.75 -8.90
C ASN A 50 -5.82 3.25 -8.16
N LEU A 51 -6.25 2.03 -8.47
CA LEU A 51 -7.33 1.34 -7.76
C LEU A 51 -6.75 0.27 -6.85
N VAL A 52 -7.24 0.22 -5.62
CA VAL A 52 -6.96 -0.85 -4.66
C VAL A 52 -8.29 -1.52 -4.34
N LEU A 53 -8.40 -2.80 -4.68
CA LEU A 53 -9.63 -3.57 -4.58
C LEU A 53 -9.46 -4.71 -3.56
N PRO A 54 -10.27 -4.76 -2.49
CA PRO A 54 -10.24 -5.90 -1.56
C PRO A 54 -10.78 -7.16 -2.25
N GLU A 55 -10.16 -8.30 -2.00
CA GLU A 55 -10.62 -9.59 -2.51
C GLU A 55 -11.82 -10.11 -1.72
N GLY A 56 -12.73 -10.82 -2.41
CA GLY A 56 -13.86 -11.52 -1.78
C GLY A 56 -15.00 -10.62 -1.28
N VAL A 57 -14.94 -9.31 -1.50
CA VAL A 57 -15.98 -8.35 -1.11
C VAL A 57 -16.71 -7.81 -2.34
N SER A 58 -18.04 -7.92 -2.35
CA SER A 58 -18.88 -7.30 -3.37
C SER A 58 -19.37 -5.93 -2.91
N GLN A 59 -19.28 -4.91 -3.78
CA GLN A 59 -19.71 -3.52 -3.50
C GLN A 59 -19.08 -2.89 -2.25
N PRO A 60 -17.74 -2.90 -2.10
CA PRO A 60 -17.09 -2.24 -0.97
C PRO A 60 -17.33 -0.71 -1.01
N PRO A 61 -17.28 -0.02 0.14
CA PRO A 61 -17.32 1.44 0.17
C PRO A 61 -16.14 2.04 -0.61
N LEU A 62 -16.37 3.15 -1.30
CA LEU A 62 -15.35 3.85 -2.06
C LEU A 62 -14.65 4.89 -1.19
N LEU A 63 -13.32 4.78 -1.09
CA LEU A 63 -12.45 5.83 -0.57
C LEU A 63 -11.69 6.45 -1.75
N VAL A 64 -11.80 7.77 -1.90
CA VAL A 64 -10.97 8.54 -2.83
C VAL A 64 -9.89 9.25 -2.03
N TRP A 65 -8.64 8.83 -2.22
CA TRP A 65 -7.49 9.49 -1.61
C TRP A 65 -6.74 10.31 -2.66
N ILE A 66 -6.72 11.62 -2.45
CA ILE A 66 -5.98 12.57 -3.29
C ILE A 66 -4.74 12.98 -2.50
N GLY A 67 -3.56 12.59 -2.99
CA GLY A 67 -2.29 13.08 -2.47
C GLY A 67 -2.09 14.55 -2.85
N GLY A 68 -1.53 15.35 -1.94
CA GLY A 68 -1.20 16.74 -2.26
C GLY A 68 -0.39 17.42 -1.15
N GLY A 69 0.63 18.18 -1.55
CA GLY A 69 1.37 19.09 -0.69
C GLY A 69 1.11 20.52 -1.15
N ALA A 70 0.14 21.21 -0.55
CA ALA A 70 -0.16 22.62 -0.85
C ALA A 70 -0.22 22.96 -2.35
N TRP A 71 -1.03 22.22 -3.12
CA TRP A 71 -1.23 22.44 -4.57
C TRP A 71 0.00 22.11 -5.46
N SER A 72 0.99 21.37 -4.95
CA SER A 72 2.15 20.88 -5.74
C SER A 72 1.79 19.83 -6.78
#